data_AF-A0A843SK85-F1
#
_entry.id   AF-A0A843SK85-F1
#
_cell.length_a   1.000
_cell.length_b   1.000
_cell.length_c   1.000
_cell.angle_alpha   90.00
_cell.angle_beta   90.00
_cell.angle_gamma   90.00
#
_symmetry.space_group_name_H-M   'P 1'
#
loop_
_entity.id
_entity.type
_entity.pdbx_description
1 polymer ?
#
loop_
_entity_poly.entity_id
_entity_poly.type
_entity_poly.pdbx_seq_one_letter_code
_entity_poly.pdbx_strand_id
1 'polypeptide(L)'
;MPQSVRALIAHCVNQVVRQYYPEQYCSLCHVYAIVGSNLISIVLGRVYRPVAGLAAVDCGGGELMRMMDNNAFSNPAGGAYHCWIESADDVMTEREVVDLTFRHNHIYAEKNGHGWRRELPPDFLWGPQSQIAVQAPIDAIPTSFPDGMVWLHETDEGWEWMTAQLLEHQNAFVALTAEAYKLFQASLPPDSRLLAQAQAASGANTAAATETMAAQ
;
A
#
# COMPACT_ATOMS: atom_id res chain seq x y z
N MET A 1 -14.14 19.15 8.11
CA MET A 1 -13.47 19.34 6.82
C MET A 1 -13.79 18.16 5.93
N PRO A 2 -14.04 18.32 4.62
CA PRO A 2 -14.26 17.18 3.74
C PRO A 2 -13.00 16.30 3.76
N GLN A 3 -13.19 15.01 4.04
CA GLN A 3 -12.10 14.03 4.02
C GLN A 3 -11.59 13.91 2.59
N SER A 4 -10.27 13.97 2.39
CA SER A 4 -9.70 13.77 1.06
C SER A 4 -10.01 12.34 0.57
N VAL A 5 -10.11 12.14 -0.75
CA VAL A 5 -10.33 10.80 -1.34
C VAL A 5 -9.29 9.79 -0.84
N ARG A 6 -8.02 10.22 -0.74
CA ARG A 6 -6.91 9.41 -0.20
C ARG A 6 -7.18 8.96 1.24
N ALA A 7 -7.59 9.90 2.11
CA ALA A 7 -7.91 9.59 3.49
C ALA A 7 -9.15 8.69 3.62
N LEU A 8 -10.12 8.84 2.72
CA LEU A 8 -11.30 7.99 2.72
C LEU A 8 -10.96 6.54 2.31
N ILE A 9 -10.15 6.37 1.25
CA ILE A 9 -9.63 5.05 0.85
C ILE A 9 -8.89 4.39 2.01
N ALA A 10 -7.93 5.09 2.61
CA ALA A 10 -7.14 4.56 3.72
C ALA A 10 -8.02 4.16 4.92
N HIS A 11 -9.04 4.97 5.22
CA HIS A 11 -10.02 4.65 6.25
C HIS A 11 -10.82 3.39 5.93
N CYS A 12 -11.40 3.28 4.73
CA CYS A 12 -12.23 2.15 4.35
C CYS A 12 -11.47 0.82 4.36
N VAL A 13 -10.24 0.81 3.83
CA VAL A 13 -9.38 -0.39 3.86
C VAL A 13 -9.08 -0.78 5.31
N ASN A 14 -8.67 0.17 6.15
CA ASN A 14 -8.39 -0.11 7.55
C ASN A 14 -9.61 -0.62 8.33
N GLN A 15 -10.81 -0.08 8.09
CA GLN A 15 -12.04 -0.55 8.73
C GLN A 15 -12.32 -2.02 8.37
N VAL A 16 -12.26 -2.37 7.07
CA VAL A 16 -12.49 -3.74 6.62
C VAL A 16 -11.45 -4.69 7.21
N VAL A 17 -10.16 -4.35 7.14
CA VAL A 17 -9.12 -5.24 7.69
C VAL A 17 -9.29 -5.43 9.19
N ARG A 18 -9.60 -4.36 9.95
CA ARG A 18 -9.84 -4.47 11.40
C ARG A 18 -11.09 -5.26 11.76
N GLN A 19 -12.12 -5.23 10.91
CA GLN A 19 -13.34 -6.00 11.12
C GLN A 19 -13.08 -7.51 11.04
N TYR A 20 -12.31 -7.95 10.04
CA TYR A 20 -12.03 -9.38 9.82
C TYR A 20 -10.82 -9.91 10.60
N TYR A 21 -9.86 -9.04 10.91
CA TYR A 21 -8.61 -9.40 11.57
C TYR A 21 -8.32 -8.49 12.79
N PRO A 22 -9.21 -8.45 13.80
CA PRO A 22 -9.16 -7.47 14.89
C PRO A 22 -7.90 -7.57 15.76
N GLU A 23 -7.23 -8.73 15.77
CA GLU A 23 -6.03 -8.96 16.59
C GLU A 23 -4.73 -8.83 15.79
N GLN A 24 -4.77 -9.11 14.48
CA GLN A 24 -3.58 -9.17 13.61
C GLN A 24 -3.45 -7.97 12.66
N TYR A 25 -4.42 -7.05 12.62
CA TYR A 25 -4.45 -5.96 11.62
C TYR A 25 -3.15 -5.15 11.50
N CYS A 26 -2.37 -5.00 12.58
CA CYS A 26 -1.11 -4.25 12.56
C CYS A 26 0.06 -5.00 11.90
N SER A 27 -0.08 -6.30 11.61
CA SER A 27 0.95 -7.16 10.98
C SER A 27 0.52 -7.72 9.63
N LEU A 28 -0.57 -7.22 9.04
CA LEU A 28 -1.13 -7.71 7.78
C LEU A 28 -0.85 -6.77 6.59
N CYS A 29 0.38 -6.25 6.48
CA CYS A 29 0.76 -5.27 5.43
C CYS A 29 0.38 -5.72 4.01
N HIS A 30 0.50 -7.01 3.69
CA HIS A 30 0.11 -7.56 2.39
C HIS A 30 -1.39 -7.41 2.11
N VAL A 31 -2.28 -7.61 3.10
CA VAL A 31 -3.73 -7.45 2.93
C VAL A 31 -4.06 -5.98 2.62
N TYR A 32 -3.44 -5.05 3.35
CA TYR A 32 -3.61 -3.62 3.09
C TYR A 32 -3.09 -3.24 1.70
N ALA A 33 -1.94 -3.77 1.29
CA ALA A 33 -1.35 -3.50 -0.01
C ALA A 33 -2.26 -4.02 -1.15
N ILE A 34 -2.73 -5.25 -1.06
CA ILE A 34 -3.57 -5.88 -2.10
C ILE A 34 -4.95 -5.22 -2.16
N VAL A 35 -5.66 -5.15 -1.03
CA VAL A 35 -7.01 -4.54 -1.00
C VAL A 35 -6.94 -3.05 -1.34
N GLY A 36 -5.91 -2.36 -0.83
CA GLY A 36 -5.66 -0.95 -1.11
C GLY A 36 -5.37 -0.68 -2.57
N SER A 37 -4.44 -1.40 -3.20
CA SER A 37 -4.10 -1.21 -4.62
C SER A 37 -5.31 -1.44 -5.53
N ASN A 38 -6.11 -2.48 -5.26
CA ASN A 38 -7.35 -2.72 -5.99
C ASN A 38 -8.34 -1.55 -5.84
N LEU A 39 -8.59 -1.11 -4.60
CA LEU A 39 -9.53 -0.02 -4.35
C LEU A 39 -9.07 1.31 -4.97
N ILE A 40 -7.78 1.65 -4.81
CA ILE A 40 -7.18 2.84 -5.43
C ILE A 40 -7.36 2.77 -6.94
N SER A 41 -7.09 1.61 -7.55
CA SER A 41 -7.19 1.45 -8.99
C SER A 41 -8.62 1.65 -9.50
N ILE A 42 -9.61 1.09 -8.79
CA ILE A 42 -11.03 1.29 -9.10
C ILE A 42 -11.45 2.75 -8.95
N VAL A 43 -11.07 3.40 -7.86
CA VAL A 43 -11.52 4.76 -7.52
C VAL A 43 -10.86 5.82 -8.39
N LEU A 44 -9.59 5.64 -8.74
CA LEU A 44 -8.83 6.62 -9.53
C LEU A 44 -8.81 6.31 -11.03
N GLY A 45 -9.24 5.11 -11.45
CA GLY A 45 -9.18 4.69 -12.85
C GLY A 45 -7.75 4.56 -13.37
N ARG A 46 -6.83 4.14 -12.50
CA ARG A 46 -5.37 4.08 -12.73
C ARG A 46 -4.82 2.75 -12.24
N VAL A 47 -3.69 2.30 -12.74
CA VAL A 47 -3.09 1.03 -12.32
C VAL A 47 -2.19 1.26 -11.11
N TYR A 48 -2.56 0.64 -10.00
CA TYR A 48 -1.71 0.48 -8.82
C TYR A 48 -1.52 -1.01 -8.54
N ARG A 49 -0.31 -1.39 -8.12
CA ARG A 49 0.05 -2.76 -7.78
C ARG A 49 0.49 -2.86 -6.32
N PRO A 50 0.21 -3.99 -5.65
CA PRO A 50 0.84 -4.30 -4.38
C PRO A 50 2.31 -4.68 -4.63
N VAL A 51 3.17 -4.34 -3.68
CA VAL A 51 4.61 -4.61 -3.72
C VAL A 51 5.02 -5.18 -2.38
N ALA A 52 5.95 -6.14 -2.40
CA ALA A 52 6.57 -6.68 -1.20
C ALA A 52 8.10 -6.63 -1.34
N GLY A 53 8.76 -6.43 -0.22
CA GLY A 53 10.20 -6.38 -0.18
C GLY A 53 10.71 -6.01 1.20
N LEU A 54 11.87 -5.37 1.21
CA LEU A 54 12.55 -4.93 2.41
C LEU A 54 12.19 -3.48 2.71
N ALA A 55 12.16 -3.15 4.00
CA ALA A 55 11.90 -1.81 4.44
C ALA A 55 12.70 -1.44 5.69
N ALA A 56 12.89 -0.14 5.88
CA ALA A 56 13.34 0.41 7.14
C ALA A 56 12.48 1.62 7.50
N VAL A 57 12.17 1.76 8.78
CA VAL A 57 11.36 2.86 9.33
C VAL A 57 12.13 3.47 10.49
N ASP A 58 12.34 4.78 10.43
CA ASP A 58 12.94 5.54 11.53
C ASP A 58 11.94 5.67 12.68
N CYS A 59 12.32 5.19 13.86
CA CYS A 59 11.53 5.26 15.08
C CYS A 59 11.88 6.47 15.95
N GLY A 60 12.93 7.21 15.62
CA GLY A 60 13.45 8.37 16.34
C GLY A 60 14.57 8.01 17.33
N GLY A 61 15.32 9.02 17.75
CA GLY A 61 16.39 8.86 18.75
C GLY A 61 17.52 7.90 18.34
N GLY A 62 17.75 7.76 17.02
CA GLY A 62 18.78 6.87 16.46
C GLY A 62 18.33 5.41 16.30
N GLU A 63 17.06 5.10 16.56
CA GLU A 63 16.49 3.75 16.40
C GLU A 63 15.88 3.59 15.01
N LEU A 64 16.27 2.51 14.31
CA LEU A 64 15.73 2.15 13.00
C LEU A 64 15.12 0.75 13.06
N MET A 65 13.82 0.64 12.85
CA MET A 65 13.14 -0.64 12.70
C MET A 65 13.42 -1.19 11.29
N ARG A 66 14.17 -2.30 11.23
CA ARG A 66 14.61 -2.93 9.98
C ARG A 66 13.80 -4.18 9.69
N MET A 67 13.05 -4.15 8.59
CA MET A 67 12.34 -5.28 8.01
C MET A 67 13.13 -5.74 6.79
N MET A 68 14.27 -6.39 7.02
CA MET A 68 15.31 -6.63 6.01
C MET A 68 15.75 -8.11 5.88
N ASP A 69 14.88 -9.06 6.21
CA ASP A 69 15.19 -10.50 6.06
C ASP A 69 14.44 -11.11 4.88
N ASN A 70 15.14 -11.36 3.76
CA ASN A 70 14.55 -12.00 2.59
C ASN A 70 14.04 -13.42 2.89
N ASN A 71 14.61 -14.14 3.86
CA ASN A 71 14.12 -15.48 4.22
C ASN A 71 12.74 -15.43 4.88
N ALA A 72 12.31 -14.25 5.36
CA ALA A 72 11.00 -14.06 5.96
C ALA A 72 9.84 -14.36 4.98
N PHE A 73 10.04 -14.23 3.67
CA PHE A 73 9.03 -14.59 2.67
C PHE A 73 8.74 -16.09 2.63
N SER A 74 9.71 -16.93 3.02
CA SER A 74 9.52 -18.38 3.12
C SER A 74 8.97 -18.82 4.48
N ASN A 75 8.79 -17.89 5.44
CA ASN A 75 8.32 -18.22 6.78
C ASN A 75 6.79 -18.12 6.87
N PRO A 76 6.05 -19.23 7.09
CA PRO A 76 4.60 -19.20 7.20
C PRO A 76 4.08 -18.44 8.42
N ALA A 77 4.92 -18.23 9.44
CA ALA A 77 4.58 -17.38 10.60
C ALA A 77 4.75 -15.87 10.30
N GLY A 78 5.19 -15.51 9.10
CA GLY A 78 5.58 -14.15 8.73
C GLY A 78 7.02 -13.83 9.12
N GLY A 79 7.42 -12.57 8.98
CA GLY A 79 8.73 -12.13 9.42
C GLY A 79 9.06 -10.69 9.03
N ALA A 80 10.36 -10.39 8.99
CA ALA A 80 10.89 -9.05 8.82
C ALA A 80 10.93 -8.62 7.34
N TYR A 81 9.76 -8.45 6.73
CA TYR A 81 9.53 -7.84 5.42
C TYR A 81 8.40 -6.80 5.51
N HIS A 82 8.20 -6.02 4.46
CA HIS A 82 7.08 -5.07 4.37
C HIS A 82 6.38 -5.12 3.02
N CYS A 83 5.12 -4.69 2.99
CA CYS A 83 4.34 -4.54 1.76
C CYS A 83 3.79 -3.12 1.64
N TRP A 84 3.85 -2.57 0.44
CA TRP A 84 3.32 -1.25 0.10
C TRP A 84 2.63 -1.30 -1.26
N ILE A 85 2.21 -0.15 -1.78
CA ILE A 85 1.52 -0.02 -3.07
C ILE A 85 2.29 0.97 -3.92
N GLU A 86 2.35 0.70 -5.22
CA GLU A 86 2.98 1.58 -6.20
C GLU A 86 2.06 1.83 -7.39
N SER A 87 2.09 3.04 -7.95
CA SER A 87 1.52 3.26 -9.28
C SER A 87 2.32 2.47 -10.33
N ALA A 88 1.64 1.81 -11.25
CA ALA A 88 2.23 0.98 -12.30
C ALA A 88 1.80 1.40 -13.72
N ASP A 89 1.17 2.58 -13.87
CA ASP A 89 0.91 3.16 -15.18
C ASP A 89 2.21 3.64 -15.83
N ASP A 90 2.45 3.26 -17.09
CA ASP A 90 3.60 3.76 -17.88
C ASP A 90 3.53 5.27 -18.18
N VAL A 91 2.36 5.88 -17.97
CA VAL A 91 2.10 7.30 -18.24
C VAL A 91 2.67 8.22 -17.15
N MET A 92 3.05 7.67 -15.99
CA MET A 92 3.55 8.47 -14.87
C MET A 92 5.05 8.76 -15.00
N THR A 93 5.41 10.03 -14.94
CA THR A 93 6.82 10.45 -14.92
C THR A 93 7.52 10.08 -13.62
N GLU A 94 6.77 9.95 -12.53
CA GLU A 94 7.27 9.55 -11.22
C GLU A 94 6.29 8.59 -10.56
N ARG A 95 6.83 7.51 -9.98
CA ARG A 95 6.06 6.50 -9.27
C ARG A 95 5.47 7.10 -8.00
N GLU A 96 4.17 6.92 -7.77
CA GLU A 96 3.56 7.16 -6.47
C GLU A 96 3.73 5.94 -5.58
N VAL A 97 4.07 6.17 -4.32
CA VAL A 97 4.18 5.16 -3.26
C VAL A 97 3.05 5.40 -2.26
N VAL A 98 2.38 4.33 -1.86
CA VAL A 98 1.33 4.35 -0.84
C VAL A 98 1.58 3.26 0.21
N ASP A 99 1.55 3.64 1.48
CA ASP A 99 1.59 2.73 2.62
C ASP A 99 0.39 3.00 3.53
N LEU A 100 -0.63 2.14 3.43
CA LEU A 100 -1.84 2.23 4.24
C LEU A 100 -1.68 1.64 5.65
N THR A 101 -0.58 0.92 5.88
CA THR A 101 -0.21 0.37 7.19
C THR A 101 0.66 1.30 8.02
N PHE A 102 1.14 2.41 7.46
CA PHE A 102 2.07 3.31 8.14
C PHE A 102 1.59 3.76 9.54
N ARG A 103 0.28 3.96 9.68
CA ARG A 103 -0.41 4.25 10.96
C ARG A 103 -0.09 3.26 12.09
N HIS A 104 0.26 2.03 11.74
CA HIS A 104 0.50 0.93 12.66
C HIS A 104 1.98 0.78 13.01
N ASN A 105 2.89 1.51 12.37
CA ASN A 105 4.34 1.34 12.56
C ASN A 105 4.78 1.58 14.00
N HIS A 106 4.16 2.52 14.72
CA HIS A 106 4.40 2.71 16.15
C HIS A 106 4.05 1.44 16.95
N ILE A 107 2.87 0.86 16.72
CA ILE A 107 2.40 -0.34 17.43
C ILE A 107 3.28 -1.54 17.07
N TYR A 108 3.61 -1.69 15.79
CA TYR A 108 4.45 -2.77 15.30
C TYR A 108 5.87 -2.66 15.86
N ALA A 109 6.46 -1.46 15.89
CA ALA A 109 7.78 -1.21 16.48
C ALA A 109 7.82 -1.64 17.95
N GLU A 110 6.88 -1.14 18.77
CA GLU A 110 6.82 -1.46 20.20
C GLU A 110 6.64 -2.97 20.46
N LYS A 111 5.75 -3.63 19.71
CA LYS A 111 5.54 -5.08 19.82
C LYS A 111 6.77 -5.91 19.48
N ASN A 112 7.67 -5.38 18.64
CA ASN A 112 8.89 -6.05 18.23
C ASN A 112 10.13 -5.55 19.00
N GLY A 113 9.94 -4.83 20.12
CA GLY A 113 11.03 -4.41 21.01
C GLY A 113 11.78 -3.16 20.57
N HIS A 114 11.28 -2.43 19.58
CA HIS A 114 11.83 -1.13 19.17
C HIS A 114 11.19 0.00 19.96
N GLY A 115 11.99 0.97 20.39
CA GLY A 115 11.48 2.16 21.08
C GLY A 115 10.99 3.21 20.08
N TRP A 116 9.71 3.59 20.15
CA TRP A 116 9.17 4.71 19.36
C TRP A 116 9.38 6.05 20.08
N ARG A 117 10.13 6.96 19.45
CA ARG A 117 10.50 8.29 19.98
C ARG A 117 10.07 9.44 19.06
N ARG A 118 9.47 9.13 17.91
CA ARG A 118 8.85 10.12 17.01
C ARG A 118 7.43 10.45 17.44
N GLU A 119 6.86 11.47 16.80
CA GLU A 119 5.41 11.66 16.81
C GLU A 119 4.70 10.41 16.27
N LEU A 120 3.42 10.26 16.62
CA LEU A 120 2.64 9.16 16.08
C LEU A 120 2.57 9.26 14.55
N PRO A 121 2.71 8.14 13.83
CA PRO A 121 2.68 8.15 12.38
C PRO A 121 1.32 8.64 11.87
N PRO A 122 1.26 9.34 10.71
CA PRO A 122 0.02 9.65 10.05
C PRO A 122 -0.74 8.37 9.67
N ASP A 123 -2.02 8.54 9.36
CA ASP A 123 -2.93 7.47 8.96
C ASP A 123 -2.44 6.65 7.74
N PHE A 124 -1.62 7.23 6.88
CA PHE A 124 -1.02 6.59 5.72
C PHE A 124 0.12 7.46 5.18
N LEU A 125 0.99 6.86 4.35
CA LEU A 125 1.86 7.59 3.43
C LEU A 125 1.28 7.50 2.02
N TRP A 126 1.24 8.60 1.28
CA TRP A 126 0.82 8.61 -0.12
C TRP A 126 1.40 9.82 -0.84
N GLY A 127 2.37 9.60 -1.72
CA GLY A 127 2.95 10.66 -2.51
C GLY A 127 3.94 10.15 -3.56
N PRO A 128 4.58 11.07 -4.30
CA PRO A 128 5.66 10.72 -5.22
C PRO A 128 6.82 10.05 -4.47
N GLN A 129 7.49 9.08 -5.10
CA GLN A 129 8.55 8.30 -4.48
C GLN A 129 9.66 9.20 -3.89
N SER A 130 10.03 10.30 -4.55
CA SER A 130 11.04 11.25 -4.06
C SER A 130 10.66 11.92 -2.73
N GLN A 131 9.36 11.95 -2.37
CA GLN A 131 8.86 12.56 -1.13
C GLN A 131 8.60 11.53 -0.03
N ILE A 132 8.55 10.24 -0.37
CA ILE A 132 8.18 9.16 0.55
C ILE A 132 9.36 8.23 0.83
N ALA A 133 10.24 7.99 -0.14
CA ALA A 133 11.26 6.96 -0.06
C ALA A 133 12.68 7.55 -0.04
N VAL A 134 13.43 7.23 1.02
CA VAL A 134 14.88 7.47 1.10
C VAL A 134 15.59 6.62 0.04
N GLN A 135 16.34 7.28 -0.84
CA GLN A 135 17.13 6.62 -1.88
C GLN A 135 18.53 6.30 -1.35
N ALA A 136 18.78 5.04 -1.03
CA ALA A 136 20.08 4.56 -0.59
C ALA A 136 20.28 3.09 -0.97
N PRO A 137 21.51 2.66 -1.32
CA PRO A 137 21.88 1.24 -1.39
C PRO A 137 21.62 0.52 -0.06
N ILE A 138 21.37 -0.79 -0.13
CA ILE A 138 21.06 -1.63 1.05
C ILE A 138 22.16 -1.63 2.12
N ASP A 139 23.42 -1.52 1.70
CA ASP A 139 24.61 -1.48 2.55
C ASP A 139 24.95 -0.06 3.05
N ALA A 140 24.20 0.95 2.62
CA ALA A 140 24.42 2.36 2.93
C ALA A 140 23.15 3.08 3.42
N ILE A 141 22.20 2.35 4.01
CA ILE A 141 20.97 2.92 4.57
C ILE A 141 21.33 3.88 5.73
N PRO A 142 20.91 5.16 5.68
CA PRO A 142 21.15 6.12 6.75
C PRO A 142 20.59 5.65 8.11
N THR A 143 21.17 6.14 9.20
CA THR A 143 20.71 5.84 10.57
C THR A 143 19.51 6.69 11.00
N SER A 144 19.12 7.68 10.20
CA SER A 144 17.95 8.52 10.45
C SER A 144 17.36 9.02 9.13
N PHE A 145 16.05 9.19 9.07
CA PHE A 145 15.30 9.66 7.90
C PHE A 145 14.60 11.00 8.17
N PRO A 146 14.31 11.81 7.13
CA PRO A 146 13.36 12.91 7.26
C PRO A 146 11.97 12.42 7.73
N ASP A 147 11.20 13.31 8.34
CA ASP A 147 9.85 12.99 8.79
C ASP A 147 8.94 12.57 7.63
N GLY A 148 8.19 11.49 7.84
CA GLY A 148 7.29 10.94 6.83
C GLY A 148 7.98 10.14 5.70
N MET A 149 9.29 9.88 5.83
CA MET A 149 10.02 9.04 4.87
C MET A 149 10.36 7.66 5.43
N VAL A 150 10.46 6.70 4.50
CA VAL A 150 10.84 5.31 4.74
C VAL A 150 11.90 4.88 3.74
N TRP A 151 12.65 3.83 4.03
CA TRP A 151 13.44 3.15 3.01
C TRP A 151 12.67 1.92 2.55
N LEU A 152 12.57 1.71 1.23
CA LEU A 152 11.83 0.62 0.60
C LEU A 152 12.66 0.02 -0.53
N HIS A 153 12.65 -1.31 -0.64
CA HIS A 153 13.36 -2.03 -1.68
C HIS A 153 12.60 -3.29 -2.05
N GLU A 154 12.00 -3.31 -3.25
CA GLU A 154 11.38 -4.51 -3.81
C GLU A 154 12.46 -5.57 -4.09
N THR A 155 12.15 -6.83 -3.80
CA THR A 155 13.02 -7.97 -4.06
C THR A 155 12.33 -9.01 -4.92
N ASP A 156 13.09 -9.86 -5.59
CA ASP A 156 12.54 -10.94 -6.41
C ASP A 156 11.73 -11.92 -5.54
N GLU A 157 12.21 -12.25 -4.34
CA GLU A 157 11.47 -13.10 -3.38
C GLU A 157 10.16 -12.43 -2.92
N GLY A 158 10.18 -11.11 -2.72
CA GLY A 158 8.97 -10.35 -2.40
C GLY A 158 7.97 -10.36 -3.56
N TRP A 159 8.44 -10.18 -4.79
CA TRP A 159 7.61 -10.26 -5.99
C TRP A 159 6.97 -11.65 -6.16
N GLU A 160 7.76 -12.72 -6.06
CA GLU A 160 7.28 -14.10 -6.15
C GLU A 160 6.26 -14.40 -5.06
N TRP A 161 6.56 -14.01 -3.82
CA TRP A 161 5.67 -14.20 -2.69
C TRP A 161 4.35 -13.44 -2.85
N MET A 162 4.39 -12.15 -3.23
CA MET A 162 3.19 -11.35 -3.46
C MET A 162 2.33 -11.94 -4.58
N THR A 163 2.96 -12.43 -5.65
CA THR A 163 2.28 -13.11 -6.75
C THR A 163 1.59 -14.40 -6.27
N ALA A 164 2.28 -15.20 -5.45
CA ALA A 164 1.71 -16.41 -4.87
C ALA A 164 0.51 -16.11 -3.96
N GLN A 165 0.61 -15.09 -3.10
CA GLN A 165 -0.51 -14.64 -2.25
C GLN A 165 -1.74 -14.27 -3.08
N LEU A 166 -1.55 -13.49 -4.15
CA LEU A 166 -2.64 -13.08 -5.05
C LEU A 166 -3.33 -14.28 -5.71
N LEU A 167 -2.55 -15.28 -6.15
CA LEU A 167 -3.09 -16.49 -6.80
C LEU A 167 -3.81 -17.40 -5.80
N GLU A 168 -3.22 -17.62 -4.62
CA GLU A 168 -3.76 -18.54 -3.62
C GLU A 168 -5.03 -18.00 -2.94
N HIS A 169 -5.10 -16.69 -2.73
CA HIS A 169 -6.15 -16.05 -1.93
C HIS A 169 -7.03 -15.08 -2.73
N GLN A 170 -7.06 -15.21 -4.06
CA GLN A 170 -7.77 -14.30 -4.97
C GLN A 170 -9.21 -14.00 -4.52
N ASN A 171 -9.99 -15.03 -4.18
CA ASN A 171 -11.39 -14.88 -3.79
C ASN A 171 -11.55 -14.06 -2.50
N ALA A 172 -10.65 -14.24 -1.52
CA ALA A 172 -10.67 -13.48 -0.28
C ALA A 172 -10.37 -12.00 -0.55
N PHE A 173 -9.36 -11.71 -1.38
CA PHE A 173 -9.02 -10.34 -1.73
C PHE A 173 -10.12 -9.65 -2.55
N VAL A 174 -10.80 -10.36 -3.45
CA VAL A 174 -11.98 -9.84 -4.16
C VAL A 174 -13.10 -9.49 -3.17
N ALA A 175 -13.38 -10.35 -2.21
CA ALA A 175 -14.41 -10.11 -1.20
C ALA A 175 -14.08 -8.89 -0.33
N LEU A 176 -12.87 -8.82 0.23
CA LEU A 176 -12.42 -7.68 1.04
C LEU A 176 -12.40 -6.36 0.25
N THR A 177 -11.97 -6.41 -1.02
CA THR A 177 -12.01 -5.25 -1.92
C THR A 177 -13.44 -4.79 -2.15
N ALA A 178 -14.38 -5.72 -2.41
CA ALA A 178 -15.78 -5.38 -2.62
C ALA A 178 -16.42 -4.74 -1.38
N GLU A 179 -16.05 -5.18 -0.19
CA GLU A 179 -16.51 -4.56 1.06
C GLU A 179 -15.92 -3.19 1.29
N ALA A 180 -14.61 -3.02 1.05
CA ALA A 180 -13.96 -1.72 1.15
C ALA A 180 -14.57 -0.72 0.15
N TYR A 181 -14.89 -1.19 -1.06
CA TYR A 181 -15.56 -0.39 -2.08
C TYR A 181 -16.99 -0.01 -1.69
N LYS A 182 -17.79 -0.93 -1.13
CA LYS A 182 -19.13 -0.61 -0.61
C LYS A 182 -19.08 0.44 0.48
N LEU A 183 -18.13 0.31 1.42
CA LEU A 183 -17.94 1.29 2.49
C LEU A 183 -17.51 2.64 1.94
N PHE A 184 -16.63 2.65 0.94
CA PHE A 184 -16.22 3.87 0.24
C PHE A 184 -17.42 4.55 -0.43
N GLN A 185 -18.23 3.81 -1.21
CA GLN A 185 -19.43 4.32 -1.86
C GLN A 185 -20.42 4.93 -0.88
N ALA A 186 -20.68 4.25 0.25
CA ALA A 186 -21.58 4.74 1.29
C ALA A 186 -21.07 6.01 1.99
N SER A 187 -19.76 6.26 1.94
CA SER A 187 -19.11 7.41 2.57
C SER A 187 -18.96 8.61 1.62
N LEU A 188 -19.31 8.47 0.34
CA LEU A 188 -19.29 9.57 -0.61
C LEU A 188 -20.48 10.51 -0.40
N PRO A 189 -20.32 11.82 -0.65
CA PRO A 189 -21.44 12.74 -0.75
C PRO A 189 -22.47 12.27 -1.80
N PRO A 190 -23.78 12.50 -1.60
CA PRO A 190 -24.83 12.05 -2.52
C PRO A 190 -24.68 12.56 -3.96
N ASP A 191 -23.99 13.70 -4.14
CA ASP A 191 -23.74 14.37 -5.41
C ASP A 191 -22.32 14.09 -5.97
N SER A 192 -21.56 13.19 -5.34
CA SER A 192 -20.21 12.84 -5.77
C SER A 192 -20.21 12.22 -7.18
N ARG A 193 -19.39 12.79 -8.07
CA ARG A 193 -19.16 12.26 -9.43
C ARG A 193 -17.90 11.44 -9.57
N LEU A 194 -17.18 11.21 -8.46
CA LEU A 194 -15.85 10.58 -8.46
C LEU A 194 -15.84 9.23 -9.18
N LEU A 195 -16.83 8.37 -8.88
CA LEU A 195 -16.90 7.03 -9.46
C LEU A 195 -17.38 7.02 -10.92
N ALA A 196 -18.22 7.98 -11.31
CA ALA A 196 -18.66 8.11 -12.70
C ALA A 196 -17.49 8.54 -13.61
N GLN A 197 -16.56 9.35 -13.12
CA GLN A 197 -15.36 9.77 -13.85
C GLN A 197 -14.36 8.61 -14.02
N ALA A 198 -14.15 7.82 -12.97
CA ALA A 198 -13.24 6.67 -13.03
C ALA A 198 -13.71 5.61 -14.04
N GLN A 199 -15.02 5.35 -14.10
CA GLN A 199 -15.62 4.43 -15.07
C GLN A 199 -15.54 4.91 -16.52
N ALA A 200 -15.62 6.22 -16.75
CA ALA A 200 -15.44 6.78 -18.10
C ALA A 200 -13.98 6.68 -18.57
N ALA A 201 -13.01 6.88 -17.67
CA ALA A 201 -11.59 6.77 -17.98
C ALA A 201 -11.17 5.32 -18.29
N SER A 202 -11.68 4.34 -17.54
CA SER A 202 -11.39 2.93 -17.81
C SER A 202 -12.01 2.42 -19.12
N GLY A 203 -13.21 2.91 -19.49
CA GLY A 203 -13.85 2.60 -20.76
C GLY A 203 -13.14 3.20 -21.99
N ALA A 204 -12.54 4.38 -21.85
CA ALA A 204 -11.76 5.00 -22.92
C ALA A 204 -10.43 4.27 -23.17
N ASN A 205 -9.74 3.82 -22.11
CA ASN A 205 -8.49 3.07 -22.24
C ASN A 205 -8.69 1.66 -22.84
N THR A 206 -9.82 1.00 -22.53
CA THR A 206 -10.15 -0.30 -23.15
C THR A 206 -10.48 -0.15 -24.63
N ALA A 207 -11.20 0.90 -25.04
CA ALA A 207 -11.49 1.17 -26.46
C ALA A 207 -10.23 1.48 -27.29
N ALA A 208 -9.29 2.26 -26.73
CA ALA A 208 -8.03 2.56 -27.41
C ALA A 208 -7.14 1.30 -27.59
N ALA A 209 -7.15 0.38 -26.63
CA ALA A 209 -6.40 -0.87 -26.71
C ALA A 209 -6.98 -1.83 -27.78
N THR A 210 -8.31 -1.90 -27.93
CA THR A 210 -8.95 -2.72 -28.98
C THR A 210 -8.75 -2.17 -30.39
N GLU A 211 -8.73 -0.84 -30.57
CA GLU A 211 -8.45 -0.23 -31.88
C GLU A 211 -6.99 -0.46 -32.33
N THR A 212 -6.05 -0.52 -31.38
CA THR A 212 -4.63 -0.75 -31.70
C THR A 212 -4.36 -2.21 -32.09
N MET A 213 -5.10 -3.17 -31.52
CA MET A 213 -5.01 -4.59 -31.91
C MET A 213 -5.76 -4.93 -33.21
N ALA A 214 -6.78 -4.18 -33.58
CA ALA A 214 -7.52 -4.39 -34.84
C ALA A 214 -6.79 -3.81 -36.08
N ALA A 215 -5.70 -3.07 -35.88
CA ALA A 215 -4.90 -2.44 -36.92
C ALA A 215 -3.59 -3.19 -37.24
N GLN A 216 -3.39 -4.40 -36.71
CA GLN A 216 -2.29 -5.31 -37.02
C GLN A 216 -2.77 -6.54 -37.79
#